data_AF-A0A948YCA6-F1
#
_entry.id   AF-A0A948YCA6-F1
#
_cell.length_a   1.000
_cell.length_b   1.000
_cell.length_c   1.000
_cell.angle_alpha   90.00
_cell.angle_beta   90.00
_cell.angle_gamma   90.00
#
_symmetry.space_group_name_H-M   'P 1'
#
loop_
_entity.id
_entity.type
_entity.pdbx_description
1 polymer ?
#
loop_
_entity_poly.entity_id
_entity_poly.type
_entity_poly.pdbx_seq_one_letter_code
_entity_poly.pdbx_strand_id
1 'polypeptide(L)'
;IKIRRTEIPGYEKIPISKEYGNAYSIPLNKKRERCVDPRPPDEISTEENALSILNQHRDRMPREFQNSVAIPGGFFAYPMVLIGAGLGLTPHEAVDLSIKWHEKEGIQISYHTDNQGHGFGCGYVRLASQWENEKLYGVNSDDVKKILDYTEEKVNSGKIEVEEPVLKGTHNEKFVVIVKYNEKNPKTVKTTTDTGDEFFRLDKTATRKNLAGFALFIHENAGEVMDKRIEGTKEELTEKFEEVFDKHTNTTLGLLAARLPIFEIDLTDNINIKVTSLGVVKPVHKSA
;
A
#
# COMPACT_ATOMS: atom_id res chain seq x y z
N ILE A 1 -38.66 -3.57 2.96
CA ILE A 1 -37.88 -4.31 3.98
C ILE A 1 -36.88 -3.33 4.60
N LYS A 2 -37.08 -2.88 5.85
CA LYS A 2 -36.09 -2.07 6.57
C LYS A 2 -34.97 -3.04 6.99
N ILE A 3 -33.87 -3.05 6.23
CA ILE A 3 -32.67 -3.81 6.60
C ILE A 3 -32.11 -3.15 7.87
N ARG A 4 -32.30 -3.79 9.03
CA ARG A 4 -31.55 -3.43 10.24
C ARG A 4 -30.08 -3.69 9.89
N ARG A 5 -29.26 -2.65 9.85
CA ARG A 5 -27.79 -2.78 9.80
C ARG A 5 -27.40 -3.55 11.06
N THR A 6 -27.17 -4.84 10.91
CA THR A 6 -26.59 -5.67 11.95
C THR A 6 -25.23 -5.07 12.28
N GLU A 7 -25.06 -4.61 13.52
CA GLU A 7 -23.73 -4.31 14.04
C GLU A 7 -22.90 -5.58 13.86
N ILE A 8 -21.90 -5.53 12.99
CA ILE A 8 -21.02 -6.68 12.79
C ILE A 8 -20.14 -6.73 14.04
N PRO A 9 -20.20 -7.79 14.86
CA PRO A 9 -19.41 -7.86 16.09
C PRO A 9 -17.92 -7.69 15.79
N GLY A 10 -17.24 -6.79 16.51
CA GLY A 10 -15.81 -6.51 16.37
C GLY A 10 -15.43 -5.37 15.41
N TYR A 11 -16.41 -4.62 14.87
CA TYR A 11 -16.16 -3.43 14.03
C TYR A 11 -16.59 -2.18 14.80
N GLU A 12 -15.68 -1.23 15.02
CA GLU A 12 -16.04 0.06 15.61
C GLU A 12 -16.36 1.05 14.49
N LYS A 13 -17.49 1.75 14.62
CA LYS A 13 -17.93 2.77 13.68
C LYS A 13 -17.16 4.06 13.94
N ILE A 14 -16.54 4.62 12.90
CA ILE A 14 -15.68 5.81 13.00
C ILE A 14 -16.29 6.94 12.18
N PRO A 15 -16.80 8.01 12.80
CA PRO A 15 -17.35 9.14 12.07
C PRO A 15 -16.23 9.93 11.38
N ILE A 16 -16.22 9.96 10.04
CA ILE A 16 -15.20 10.69 9.27
C ILE A 16 -15.61 12.17 9.18
N SER A 17 -16.79 12.43 8.65
CA SER A 17 -17.40 13.75 8.57
C SER A 17 -18.92 13.59 8.38
N LYS A 18 -19.67 14.69 8.49
CA LYS A 18 -21.10 14.68 8.14
C LYS A 18 -21.34 14.35 6.66
N GLU A 19 -20.39 14.70 5.79
CA GLU A 19 -20.48 14.53 4.35
C GLU A 19 -20.18 13.09 3.91
N TYR A 20 -19.16 12.46 4.50
CA TYR A 20 -18.65 11.15 4.06
C TYR A 20 -19.16 9.97 4.91
N GLY A 21 -19.98 10.24 5.92
CA GLY A 21 -20.49 9.21 6.81
C GLY A 21 -19.39 8.58 7.68
N ASN A 22 -19.37 7.26 7.74
CA ASN A 22 -18.57 6.51 8.71
C ASN A 22 -17.68 5.45 8.06
N ALA A 23 -16.44 5.39 8.50
CA ALA A 23 -15.56 4.24 8.28
C ALA A 23 -15.78 3.18 9.38
N TYR A 24 -15.14 2.03 9.22
CA TYR A 24 -15.22 0.93 10.19
C TYR A 24 -13.85 0.38 10.49
N SER A 25 -13.48 0.31 11.77
CA SER A 25 -12.25 -0.34 12.19
C SER A 25 -12.34 -1.86 12.01
N ILE A 26 -11.21 -2.46 11.68
CA ILE A 26 -11.03 -3.90 11.50
C ILE A 26 -9.68 -4.34 12.04
N PRO A 27 -9.51 -5.59 12.50
CA PRO A 27 -8.19 -6.14 12.81
C PRO A 27 -7.28 -6.04 11.59
N LEU A 28 -6.00 -5.71 11.79
CA LEU A 28 -5.00 -5.64 10.72
C LEU A 28 -4.22 -6.96 10.63
N ASN A 29 -4.12 -7.52 9.43
CA ASN A 29 -3.24 -8.61 9.09
C ASN A 29 -1.88 -8.06 8.63
N LYS A 30 -0.86 -8.18 9.48
CA LYS A 30 0.51 -7.70 9.19
C LYS A 30 1.31 -8.60 8.25
N LYS A 31 0.79 -9.79 7.91
CA LYS A 31 1.46 -10.76 7.03
C LYS A 31 1.02 -10.63 5.57
N ARG A 32 0.21 -9.63 5.27
CA ARG A 32 -0.22 -9.29 3.93
C ARG A 32 -0.15 -7.78 3.74
N GLU A 33 0.29 -7.39 2.56
CA GLU A 33 0.29 -6.00 2.12
C GLU A 33 -0.61 -5.84 0.90
N ARG A 34 -0.90 -4.60 0.54
CA ARG A 34 -1.65 -4.25 -0.67
C ARG A 34 -1.38 -2.81 -1.06
N CYS A 35 -1.79 -2.44 -2.26
CA CYS A 35 -1.88 -1.03 -2.62
C CYS A 35 -2.96 -0.30 -1.80
N VAL A 36 -2.77 1.01 -1.63
CA VAL A 36 -3.74 1.95 -1.07
C VAL A 36 -5.03 2.10 -1.89
N ASP A 37 -5.04 1.62 -3.13
CA ASP A 37 -6.18 1.60 -4.04
C ASP A 37 -7.38 0.88 -3.38
N PRO A 38 -8.58 1.47 -3.30
CA PRO A 38 -9.74 0.87 -2.64
C PRO A 38 -10.58 -0.03 -3.56
N ARG A 39 -10.27 -0.12 -4.86
CA ARG A 39 -11.07 -0.90 -5.80
C ARG A 39 -11.05 -2.39 -5.46
N PRO A 40 -12.18 -3.10 -5.61
CA PRO A 40 -12.23 -4.54 -5.40
C PRO A 40 -11.54 -5.30 -6.54
N PRO A 41 -11.00 -6.50 -6.28
CA PRO A 41 -10.54 -7.40 -7.34
C PRO A 41 -11.71 -7.89 -8.21
N ASP A 42 -11.42 -8.17 -9.47
CA ASP A 42 -12.30 -8.89 -10.41
C ASP A 42 -12.25 -10.38 -10.06
N GLU A 43 -13.18 -10.83 -9.21
CA GLU A 43 -13.41 -12.20 -8.72
C GLU A 43 -12.15 -13.01 -8.29
N ILE A 44 -12.03 -13.29 -6.99
CA ILE A 44 -11.14 -14.39 -6.53
C ILE A 44 -11.79 -15.71 -6.96
N SER A 45 -11.32 -16.31 -8.05
CA SER A 45 -11.74 -17.65 -8.47
C SER A 45 -11.10 -18.72 -7.59
N THR A 46 -11.50 -18.82 -6.33
CA THR A 46 -11.25 -20.01 -5.52
C THR A 46 -12.57 -20.66 -5.13
N GLU A 47 -12.67 -21.98 -5.32
CA GLU A 47 -13.86 -22.80 -5.03
C GLU A 47 -14.36 -22.66 -3.56
N GLU A 48 -13.51 -22.18 -2.65
CA GLU A 48 -13.84 -21.95 -1.23
C GLU A 48 -14.83 -20.81 -0.99
N ASN A 49 -15.09 -19.92 -1.96
CA ASN A 49 -15.95 -18.75 -1.76
C ASN A 49 -17.44 -18.96 -2.09
N ALA A 50 -17.85 -20.14 -2.58
CA ALA A 50 -19.24 -20.39 -2.99
C ALA A 50 -20.27 -20.20 -1.84
N LEU A 51 -19.86 -20.41 -0.58
CA LEU A 51 -20.73 -20.23 0.59
C LEU A 51 -20.75 -18.80 1.18
N SER A 52 -19.77 -17.95 0.84
CA SER A 52 -19.76 -16.53 1.26
C SER A 52 -20.60 -15.64 0.32
N ILE A 53 -20.85 -16.10 -0.91
CA ILE A 53 -21.58 -15.39 -1.97
C ILE A 53 -23.09 -15.29 -1.72
N LEU A 54 -23.66 -16.09 -0.80
CA LEU A 54 -25.09 -16.07 -0.52
C LEU A 54 -25.57 -14.91 0.38
N ASN A 55 -24.68 -14.09 0.93
CA ASN A 55 -25.05 -12.94 1.75
C ASN A 55 -24.37 -11.63 1.30
N GLN A 56 -24.96 -11.00 0.29
CA GLN A 56 -24.89 -9.57 -0.04
C GLN A 56 -23.50 -8.98 -0.41
N HIS A 57 -23.46 -8.33 -1.59
CA HIS A 57 -22.44 -7.42 -2.12
C HIS A 57 -21.31 -8.02 -2.98
N ARG A 58 -21.61 -8.29 -4.26
CA ARG A 58 -20.67 -8.66 -5.34
C ARG A 58 -19.62 -7.58 -5.70
N ASP A 59 -19.70 -6.40 -5.09
CA ASP A 59 -18.81 -5.25 -5.36
C ASP A 59 -17.98 -4.83 -4.14
N ARG A 60 -17.81 -5.71 -3.15
CA ARG A 60 -17.01 -5.41 -1.96
C ARG A 60 -15.69 -6.13 -1.99
N MET A 61 -14.64 -5.41 -1.61
CA MET A 61 -13.30 -5.94 -1.38
C MET A 61 -13.36 -7.12 -0.39
N PRO A 62 -12.73 -8.28 -0.67
CA PRO A 62 -12.71 -9.40 0.24
C PRO A 62 -12.07 -9.04 1.58
N ARG A 63 -12.47 -9.72 2.67
CA ARG A 63 -12.05 -9.35 4.03
C ARG A 63 -10.52 -9.42 4.22
N GLU A 64 -9.87 -10.42 3.65
CA GLU A 64 -8.40 -10.58 3.65
C GLU A 64 -7.67 -9.45 2.93
N PHE A 65 -8.31 -8.83 1.94
CA PHE A 65 -7.79 -7.66 1.25
C PHE A 65 -8.05 -6.39 2.05
N GLN A 66 -9.20 -6.28 2.71
CA GLN A 66 -9.49 -5.11 3.56
C GLN A 66 -8.54 -5.06 4.76
N ASN A 67 -8.21 -6.19 5.38
CA ASN A 67 -7.37 -6.20 6.58
C ASN A 67 -5.85 -6.21 6.30
N SER A 68 -5.41 -6.28 5.05
CA SER A 68 -3.98 -6.22 4.70
C SER A 68 -3.41 -4.82 4.98
N VAL A 69 -2.10 -4.70 5.19
CA VAL A 69 -1.41 -3.40 5.32
C VAL A 69 -1.47 -2.65 3.99
N ALA A 70 -2.02 -1.44 3.96
CA ALA A 70 -2.08 -0.63 2.75
C ALA A 70 -0.88 0.32 2.62
N ILE A 71 -0.08 0.07 1.59
CA ILE A 71 1.15 0.79 1.22
C ILE A 71 1.07 1.17 -0.27
N PRO A 72 1.46 2.38 -0.71
CA PRO A 72 1.40 2.75 -2.12
C PRO A 72 2.28 1.81 -2.95
N GLY A 73 1.70 1.19 -3.99
CA GLY A 73 2.42 0.24 -4.84
C GLY A 73 2.55 -1.19 -4.29
N GLY A 74 2.15 -1.45 -3.03
CA GLY A 74 2.35 -2.77 -2.41
C GLY A 74 3.84 -3.14 -2.38
N PHE A 75 4.18 -4.34 -2.85
CA PHE A 75 5.55 -4.84 -2.94
C PHE A 75 6.51 -3.86 -3.63
N PHE A 76 6.07 -3.15 -4.68
CA PHE A 76 6.96 -2.27 -5.45
C PHE A 76 7.48 -1.05 -4.67
N ALA A 77 6.88 -0.71 -3.52
CA ALA A 77 7.39 0.35 -2.67
C ALA A 77 8.84 0.08 -2.20
N TYR A 78 9.16 -1.17 -1.88
CA TYR A 78 10.45 -1.55 -1.29
C TYR A 78 11.63 -1.43 -2.26
N PRO A 79 11.62 -2.07 -3.44
CA PRO A 79 12.72 -1.93 -4.38
C PRO A 79 12.84 -0.48 -4.88
N MET A 80 11.72 0.24 -5.04
CA MET A 80 11.77 1.66 -5.39
C MET A 80 12.40 2.52 -4.29
N VAL A 81 12.13 2.23 -3.01
CA VAL A 81 12.79 2.92 -1.88
C VAL A 81 14.29 2.65 -1.87
N LEU A 82 14.72 1.41 -2.14
CA LEU A 82 16.15 1.07 -2.24
C LEU A 82 16.87 1.86 -3.34
N ILE A 83 16.27 1.94 -4.53
CA ILE A 83 16.84 2.71 -5.64
C ILE A 83 16.81 4.21 -5.34
N GLY A 84 15.67 4.74 -4.88
CA GLY A 84 15.52 6.16 -4.55
C GLY A 84 16.43 6.62 -3.40
N ALA A 85 16.79 5.70 -2.49
CA ALA A 85 17.78 5.93 -1.44
C ALA A 85 19.22 5.99 -1.98
N GLY A 86 19.46 5.79 -3.28
CA GLY A 86 20.77 5.99 -3.89
C GLY A 86 21.86 5.10 -3.29
N LEU A 87 21.54 3.86 -2.94
CA LEU A 87 22.46 2.93 -2.29
C LEU A 87 23.42 2.22 -3.26
N GLY A 88 23.47 2.64 -4.53
CA GLY A 88 24.32 2.00 -5.56
C GLY A 88 23.86 0.59 -5.97
N LEU A 89 22.59 0.27 -5.71
CA LEU A 89 21.97 -1.00 -6.11
C LEU A 89 21.44 -0.92 -7.52
N THR A 90 21.55 -2.02 -8.26
CA THR A 90 20.83 -2.21 -9.50
C THR A 90 19.35 -2.52 -9.22
N PRO A 91 18.44 -2.30 -10.19
CA PRO A 91 17.04 -2.70 -10.09
C PRO A 91 16.82 -4.17 -9.68
N HIS A 92 17.62 -5.09 -10.23
CA HIS A 92 17.52 -6.52 -9.93
C HIS A 92 17.92 -6.83 -8.48
N GLU A 93 19.03 -6.26 -8.03
CA GLU A 93 19.50 -6.36 -6.64
C GLU A 93 18.46 -5.84 -5.65
N ALA A 94 17.82 -4.71 -5.96
CA ALA A 94 16.77 -4.15 -5.13
C ALA A 94 15.55 -5.09 -5.03
N VAL A 95 15.11 -5.69 -6.14
CA VAL A 95 14.03 -6.68 -6.15
C VAL A 95 14.40 -7.93 -5.35
N ASP A 96 15.59 -8.49 -5.55
CA ASP A 96 16.05 -9.70 -4.85
C ASP A 96 16.15 -9.50 -3.33
N LEU A 97 16.64 -8.34 -2.88
CA LEU A 97 16.64 -7.99 -1.46
C LEU A 97 15.23 -7.83 -0.90
N SER A 98 14.34 -7.17 -1.63
CA SER A 98 12.95 -7.02 -1.22
C SER A 98 12.23 -8.36 -1.11
N ILE A 99 12.44 -9.29 -2.04
CA ILE A 99 11.88 -10.66 -1.97
C ILE A 99 12.39 -11.37 -0.71
N LYS A 100 13.71 -11.41 -0.49
CA LYS A 100 14.29 -12.10 0.67
C LYS A 100 13.81 -11.53 2.00
N TRP A 101 13.59 -10.21 2.07
CA TRP A 101 13.00 -9.60 3.25
C TRP A 101 11.55 -10.07 3.48
N HIS A 102 10.72 -10.07 2.44
CA HIS A 102 9.34 -10.57 2.53
C HIS A 102 9.30 -12.04 2.97
N GLU A 103 10.17 -12.89 2.40
CA GLU A 103 10.31 -14.30 2.79
C GLU A 103 10.70 -14.45 4.26
N LYS A 104 11.73 -13.71 4.72
CA LYS A 104 12.20 -13.73 6.11
C LYS A 104 11.12 -13.31 7.09
N GLU A 105 10.37 -12.27 6.75
CA GLU A 105 9.28 -11.76 7.60
C GLU A 105 7.97 -12.55 7.41
N GLY A 106 7.90 -13.50 6.48
CA GLY A 106 6.68 -14.25 6.14
C GLY A 106 5.55 -13.32 5.67
N ILE A 107 5.88 -12.26 4.95
CA ILE A 107 4.92 -11.31 4.37
C ILE A 107 4.61 -11.77 2.95
N GLN A 108 3.32 -11.97 2.64
CA GLN A 108 2.88 -12.30 1.29
C GLN A 108 3.24 -11.16 0.33
N ILE A 109 4.02 -11.46 -0.71
CA ILE A 109 4.27 -10.52 -1.80
C ILE A 109 2.95 -10.31 -2.55
N SER A 110 2.57 -9.04 -2.70
CA SER A 110 1.39 -8.64 -3.45
C SER A 110 1.61 -7.32 -4.17
N TYR A 111 1.03 -7.21 -5.35
CA TYR A 111 0.83 -5.98 -6.09
C TYR A 111 -0.42 -6.17 -6.94
N HIS A 112 -1.05 -5.10 -7.39
CA HIS A 112 -2.26 -5.24 -8.23
C HIS A 112 -1.98 -4.74 -9.64
N THR A 113 -2.81 -5.22 -10.55
CA THR A 113 -2.94 -4.72 -11.91
C THR A 113 -4.38 -4.24 -12.13
N ASP A 114 -4.67 -3.71 -13.31
CA ASP A 114 -6.03 -3.43 -13.76
C ASP A 114 -6.23 -3.96 -15.18
N ASN A 115 -7.43 -3.75 -15.74
CA ASN A 115 -7.78 -4.25 -17.07
C ASN A 115 -6.96 -3.63 -18.22
N GLN A 116 -6.02 -2.71 -17.94
CA GLN A 116 -5.13 -2.10 -18.94
C GLN A 116 -3.76 -2.78 -19.04
N GLY A 117 -3.49 -3.83 -18.27
CA GLY A 117 -2.31 -4.70 -18.42
C GLY A 117 -1.31 -4.67 -17.24
N HIS A 118 -0.44 -5.68 -17.23
CA HIS A 118 0.49 -6.05 -16.15
C HIS A 118 1.34 -4.89 -15.63
N GLY A 119 1.43 -4.73 -14.29
CA GLY A 119 2.25 -3.73 -13.59
C GLY A 119 1.84 -2.25 -13.76
N PHE A 120 1.20 -1.89 -14.87
CA PHE A 120 0.80 -0.51 -15.22
C PHE A 120 -0.58 -0.12 -14.69
N GLY A 121 -1.39 -1.07 -14.22
CA GLY A 121 -2.67 -0.77 -13.57
C GLY A 121 -2.53 -0.11 -12.19
N CYS A 122 -1.33 -0.16 -11.59
CA CYS A 122 -1.03 0.53 -10.34
C CYS A 122 -0.59 1.98 -10.60
N GLY A 123 -1.40 2.95 -10.16
CA GLY A 123 -1.09 4.38 -10.35
C GLY A 123 0.27 4.82 -9.76
N TYR A 124 0.71 4.22 -8.65
CA TYR A 124 2.00 4.51 -8.01
C TYR A 124 3.18 4.18 -8.94
N VAL A 125 3.20 2.94 -9.43
CA VAL A 125 4.24 2.42 -10.30
C VAL A 125 4.17 3.07 -11.69
N ARG A 126 2.97 3.14 -12.27
CA ARG A 126 2.75 3.75 -13.59
C ARG A 126 3.29 5.17 -13.63
N LEU A 127 2.99 6.00 -12.63
CA LEU A 127 3.48 7.37 -12.58
C LEU A 127 4.99 7.45 -12.37
N ALA A 128 5.58 6.60 -11.52
CA ALA A 128 7.02 6.58 -11.31
C ALA A 128 7.82 6.09 -12.54
N SER A 129 7.20 5.25 -13.38
CA SER A 129 7.79 4.76 -14.64
C SER A 129 7.75 5.77 -15.81
N GLN A 130 7.20 6.97 -15.58
CA GLN A 130 7.14 8.05 -16.58
C GLN A 130 8.31 9.01 -16.41
N TRP A 131 9.04 9.27 -17.50
CA TRP A 131 10.23 10.12 -17.51
C TRP A 131 9.92 11.55 -17.00
N GLU A 132 8.72 12.07 -17.27
CA GLU A 132 8.28 13.40 -16.83
C GLU A 132 8.19 13.53 -15.29
N ASN A 133 8.09 12.41 -14.58
CA ASN A 133 7.92 12.38 -13.14
C ASN A 133 9.19 11.97 -12.38
N GLU A 134 10.30 11.65 -13.07
CA GLU A 134 11.55 11.19 -12.43
C GLU A 134 12.04 12.14 -11.35
N LYS A 135 12.04 13.44 -11.63
CA LYS A 135 12.47 14.46 -10.67
C LYS A 135 11.56 14.51 -9.44
N LEU A 136 10.24 14.32 -9.65
CA LEU A 136 9.24 14.36 -8.60
C LEU A 136 9.36 13.17 -7.66
N TYR A 137 9.51 11.96 -8.21
CA TYR A 137 9.73 10.76 -7.40
C TYR A 137 11.16 10.69 -6.84
N GLY A 138 12.16 11.18 -7.56
CA GLY A 138 13.57 11.00 -7.20
C GLY A 138 14.12 9.62 -7.54
N VAL A 139 13.52 8.94 -8.51
CA VAL A 139 13.99 7.66 -9.06
C VAL A 139 13.93 7.72 -10.59
N ASN A 140 14.90 7.09 -11.25
CA ASN A 140 14.92 7.01 -12.71
C ASN A 140 13.80 6.09 -13.22
N SER A 141 13.11 6.50 -14.28
CA SER A 141 11.93 5.82 -14.79
C SER A 141 12.27 4.49 -15.45
N ASP A 142 13.44 4.36 -16.08
CA ASP A 142 13.91 3.11 -16.66
C ASP A 142 14.30 2.09 -15.59
N ASP A 143 14.78 2.54 -14.43
CA ASP A 143 15.02 1.66 -13.29
C ASP A 143 13.70 1.13 -12.70
N VAL A 144 12.64 1.96 -12.66
CA VAL A 144 11.30 1.49 -12.28
C VAL A 144 10.77 0.45 -13.26
N LYS A 145 10.95 0.64 -14.57
CA LYS A 145 10.55 -0.35 -15.58
C LYS A 145 11.30 -1.68 -15.41
N LYS A 146 12.63 -1.62 -15.19
CA LYS A 146 13.43 -2.83 -14.93
C LYS A 146 13.03 -3.56 -13.64
N ILE A 147 12.60 -2.83 -12.60
CA ILE A 147 12.04 -3.45 -11.38
C ILE A 147 10.80 -4.27 -11.75
N LEU A 148 9.90 -3.74 -12.59
CA LEU A 148 8.70 -4.43 -13.03
C LEU A 148 9.04 -5.66 -13.86
N ASP A 149 9.81 -5.47 -14.94
CA ASP A 149 10.17 -6.54 -15.88
C ASP A 149 10.83 -7.72 -15.17
N TYR A 150 11.75 -7.46 -14.24
CA TYR A 150 12.44 -8.51 -13.49
C TYR A 150 11.55 -9.19 -12.44
N THR A 151 10.62 -8.45 -11.83
CA THR A 151 9.63 -9.05 -10.92
C THR A 151 8.71 -9.98 -11.70
N GLU A 152 8.21 -9.56 -12.87
CA GLU A 152 7.39 -10.39 -13.75
C GLU A 152 8.13 -11.62 -14.27
N GLU A 153 9.42 -11.50 -14.62
CA GLU A 153 10.25 -12.64 -15.00
C GLU A 153 10.28 -13.71 -13.89
N LYS A 154 10.43 -13.29 -12.63
CA LYS A 154 10.45 -14.21 -11.48
C LYS A 154 9.09 -14.85 -11.23
N VAL A 155 8.00 -14.10 -11.37
CA VAL A 155 6.63 -14.64 -11.26
C VAL A 155 6.39 -15.68 -12.36
N ASN A 156 6.65 -15.32 -13.61
CA ASN A 156 6.41 -16.19 -14.77
C ASN A 156 7.30 -17.45 -14.78
N SER A 157 8.49 -17.37 -14.19
CA SER A 157 9.37 -18.54 -14.02
C SER A 157 9.07 -19.36 -12.77
N GLY A 158 8.09 -18.97 -11.95
CA GLY A 158 7.71 -19.66 -10.71
C GLY A 158 8.75 -19.57 -9.61
N LYS A 159 9.67 -18.59 -9.68
CA LYS A 159 10.69 -18.36 -8.65
C LYS A 159 10.13 -17.67 -7.40
N ILE A 160 9.01 -16.97 -7.55
CA ILE A 160 8.27 -16.36 -6.44
C ILE A 160 6.76 -16.59 -6.63
N GLU A 161 6.05 -16.72 -5.53
CA GLU A 161 4.59 -16.74 -5.49
C GLU A 161 4.07 -15.35 -5.10
N VAL A 162 3.12 -14.83 -5.88
CA VAL A 162 2.59 -13.47 -5.70
C VAL A 162 1.06 -13.49 -5.72
N GLU A 163 0.47 -12.72 -4.82
CA GLU A 163 -0.96 -12.38 -4.86
C GLU A 163 -1.15 -11.15 -5.78
N GLU A 164 -1.51 -11.39 -7.04
CA GLU A 164 -1.74 -10.34 -8.06
C GLU A 164 -3.24 -10.17 -8.38
N PRO A 165 -4.02 -9.43 -7.57
CA PRO A 165 -5.39 -9.10 -7.94
C PRO A 165 -5.46 -8.17 -9.15
N VAL A 166 -6.35 -8.48 -10.10
CA VAL A 166 -6.79 -7.55 -11.14
C VAL A 166 -7.91 -6.69 -10.58
N LEU A 167 -7.75 -5.37 -10.47
CA LEU A 167 -8.79 -4.49 -9.93
C LEU A 167 -9.82 -4.10 -10.99
N LYS A 168 -11.10 -4.12 -10.62
CA LYS A 168 -12.21 -3.71 -11.50
C LYS A 168 -12.75 -2.33 -11.14
N GLY A 169 -13.38 -1.70 -12.13
CA GLY A 169 -14.05 -0.40 -11.98
C GLY A 169 -13.12 0.80 -12.12
N THR A 170 -13.73 1.98 -12.08
CA THR A 170 -13.04 3.27 -12.18
C THR A 170 -12.71 3.81 -10.80
N HIS A 171 -11.57 4.48 -10.68
CA HIS A 171 -11.25 5.30 -9.51
C HIS A 171 -12.37 6.31 -9.21
N ASN A 172 -12.91 6.27 -7.98
CA ASN A 172 -13.98 7.15 -7.50
C ASN A 172 -13.72 7.67 -6.08
N GLU A 173 -12.46 7.68 -5.66
CA GLU A 173 -12.06 8.05 -4.31
C GLU A 173 -12.48 9.48 -3.97
N LYS A 174 -13.08 9.64 -2.78
CA LYS A 174 -13.56 10.94 -2.30
C LYS A 174 -12.59 11.63 -1.36
N PHE A 175 -11.72 10.87 -0.71
CA PHE A 175 -10.75 11.39 0.26
C PHE A 175 -9.58 10.42 0.46
N VAL A 176 -8.61 10.83 1.27
CA VAL A 176 -7.47 10.03 1.70
C VAL A 176 -7.54 9.83 3.21
N VAL A 177 -7.26 8.62 3.68
CA VAL A 177 -7.16 8.29 5.11
C VAL A 177 -5.75 7.81 5.44
N ILE A 178 -5.15 8.43 6.43
CA ILE A 178 -3.93 7.97 7.09
C ILE A 178 -4.33 7.31 8.40
N VAL A 179 -3.99 6.03 8.57
CA VAL A 179 -4.30 5.28 9.79
C VAL A 179 -3.06 5.17 10.68
N LYS A 180 -3.24 5.50 11.95
CA LYS A 180 -2.31 5.18 13.04
C LYS A 180 -2.97 4.15 13.96
N TYR A 181 -2.20 3.24 14.53
CA TYR A 181 -2.73 2.24 15.45
C TYR A 181 -1.74 1.86 16.55
N ASN A 182 -2.23 1.19 17.60
CA ASN A 182 -1.42 0.61 18.67
C ASN A 182 -0.85 -0.75 18.28
N GLU A 183 0.47 -0.96 18.41
CA GLU A 183 1.10 -2.21 18.03
C GLU A 183 0.57 -3.45 18.74
N LYS A 184 0.12 -3.30 19.99
CA LYS A 184 -0.43 -4.40 20.81
C LYS A 184 -1.80 -4.86 20.32
N ASN A 185 -2.53 -3.99 19.62
CA ASN A 185 -3.83 -4.30 19.04
C ASN A 185 -3.94 -3.67 17.64
N PRO A 186 -3.28 -4.25 16.63
CA PRO A 186 -3.18 -3.63 15.33
C PRO A 186 -4.53 -3.65 14.62
N LYS A 187 -4.99 -2.45 14.25
CA LYS A 187 -6.24 -2.22 13.54
C LYS A 187 -5.99 -1.37 12.30
N THR A 188 -6.88 -1.49 11.34
CA THR A 188 -7.00 -0.59 10.19
C THR A 188 -8.47 -0.25 9.95
N VAL A 189 -8.82 0.42 8.85
CA VAL A 189 -10.19 0.74 8.48
C VAL A 189 -10.56 0.15 7.12
N LYS A 190 -11.83 -0.23 6.92
CA LYS A 190 -12.32 -0.60 5.59
C LYS A 190 -12.13 0.55 4.61
N THR A 191 -11.85 0.26 3.34
CA THR A 191 -11.58 1.24 2.28
C THR A 191 -12.83 1.89 1.67
N THR A 192 -14.01 1.60 2.23
CA THR A 192 -15.31 2.15 1.82
C THR A 192 -16.10 2.56 3.06
N THR A 193 -16.76 3.72 2.99
CA THR A 193 -17.64 4.20 4.07
C THR A 193 -18.99 3.46 4.07
N ASP A 194 -19.81 3.77 5.06
CA ASP A 194 -21.19 3.29 5.13
C ASP A 194 -22.11 3.91 4.07
N THR A 195 -21.72 5.02 3.44
CA THR A 195 -22.39 5.62 2.27
C THR A 195 -21.93 5.02 0.95
N GLY A 196 -20.87 4.20 0.96
CA GLY A 196 -20.27 3.62 -0.25
C GLY A 196 -19.19 4.49 -0.88
N ASP A 197 -18.75 5.56 -0.21
CA ASP A 197 -17.66 6.39 -0.68
C ASP A 197 -16.33 5.64 -0.52
N GLU A 198 -15.60 5.52 -1.63
CA GLU A 198 -14.25 4.96 -1.67
C GLU A 198 -13.21 5.99 -1.22
N PHE A 199 -12.11 5.52 -0.65
CA PHE A 199 -11.00 6.38 -0.26
C PHE A 199 -9.66 5.64 -0.29
N PHE A 200 -8.60 6.37 -0.63
CA PHE A 200 -7.24 5.83 -0.48
C PHE A 200 -6.92 5.66 1.00
N ARG A 201 -6.34 4.51 1.38
CA ARG A 201 -5.93 4.25 2.77
C ARG A 201 -4.44 4.00 2.86
N LEU A 202 -3.76 4.69 3.76
CA LEU A 202 -2.34 4.46 4.10
C LEU A 202 -2.23 4.03 5.57
N ASP A 203 -1.70 2.82 5.82
CA ASP A 203 -1.44 2.32 7.17
C ASP A 203 -0.07 2.79 7.67
N LYS A 204 0.02 4.06 8.08
CA LYS A 204 1.29 4.75 8.39
C LYS A 204 2.11 4.02 9.45
N THR A 205 1.51 3.60 10.55
CA THR A 205 2.25 2.89 11.63
C THR A 205 2.85 1.57 11.14
N ALA A 206 2.09 0.78 10.37
CA ALA A 206 2.59 -0.49 9.81
C ALA A 206 3.74 -0.23 8.83
N THR A 207 3.55 0.74 7.95
CA THR A 207 4.52 1.07 6.91
C THR A 207 5.87 1.48 7.49
N ARG A 208 5.88 2.39 8.46
CA ARG A 208 7.13 2.84 9.12
C ARG A 208 7.84 1.69 9.82
N LYS A 209 7.07 0.82 10.49
CA LYS A 209 7.64 -0.36 11.13
C LYS A 209 8.27 -1.31 10.11
N ASN A 210 7.60 -1.54 8.98
CA ASN A 210 8.12 -2.40 7.92
C ASN A 210 9.38 -1.78 7.29
N LEU A 211 9.41 -0.47 7.04
CA LEU A 211 10.61 0.22 6.54
C LEU A 211 11.78 0.15 7.53
N ALA A 212 11.54 0.32 8.83
CA ALA A 212 12.58 0.18 9.85
C ALA A 212 13.11 -1.26 9.96
N GLY A 213 12.23 -2.26 9.86
CA GLY A 213 12.61 -3.67 9.79
C GLY A 213 13.39 -4.00 8.52
N PHE A 214 12.99 -3.40 7.40
CA PHE A 214 13.68 -3.56 6.12
C PHE A 214 15.06 -2.91 6.15
N ALA A 215 15.21 -1.69 6.68
CA ALA A 215 16.50 -1.04 6.88
C ALA A 215 17.47 -1.90 7.72
N LEU A 216 16.97 -2.51 8.80
CA LEU A 216 17.75 -3.46 9.60
C LEU A 216 18.17 -4.68 8.78
N PHE A 217 17.24 -5.29 8.04
CA PHE A 217 17.55 -6.43 7.18
C PHE A 217 18.63 -6.08 6.17
N ILE A 218 18.52 -4.93 5.50
CA ILE A 218 19.49 -4.47 4.53
C ILE A 218 20.88 -4.25 5.17
N HIS A 219 20.93 -3.59 6.33
CA HIS A 219 22.17 -3.36 7.06
C HIS A 219 22.89 -4.68 7.42
N GLU A 220 22.13 -5.68 7.86
CA GLU A 220 22.68 -6.96 8.34
C GLU A 220 22.96 -7.97 7.22
N ASN A 221 22.18 -7.98 6.14
CA ASN A 221 22.12 -9.12 5.21
C ASN A 221 22.53 -8.75 3.77
N ALA A 222 22.70 -7.47 3.42
CA ALA A 222 23.04 -7.09 2.03
C ALA A 222 24.35 -7.72 1.53
N GLY A 223 25.34 -7.87 2.43
CA GLY A 223 26.62 -8.51 2.12
C GLY A 223 26.48 -9.98 1.72
N GLU A 224 25.60 -10.73 2.38
CA GLU A 224 25.36 -12.14 2.07
C GLU A 224 24.55 -12.33 0.78
N VAL A 225 23.67 -11.37 0.47
CA VAL A 225 22.77 -11.47 -0.70
C VAL A 225 23.47 -11.05 -1.99
N MET A 226 24.39 -10.08 -1.94
CA MET A 226 24.91 -9.41 -3.14
C MET A 226 26.42 -9.21 -3.15
N ASP A 227 27.14 -9.71 -2.13
CA ASP A 227 28.59 -9.45 -1.95
C ASP A 227 28.93 -7.93 -1.90
N LYS A 228 27.97 -7.14 -1.39
CA LYS A 228 28.08 -5.67 -1.25
C LYS A 228 27.70 -5.24 0.16
N ARG A 229 28.54 -4.43 0.78
CA ARG A 229 28.21 -3.77 2.05
C ARG A 229 27.50 -2.45 1.75
N ILE A 230 26.33 -2.25 2.35
CA ILE A 230 25.66 -0.95 2.33
C ILE A 230 26.18 -0.12 3.50
N GLU A 231 26.68 1.07 3.19
CA GLU A 231 27.18 2.00 4.20
C GLU A 231 26.03 2.68 4.95
N GLY A 232 26.29 3.03 6.21
CA GLY A 232 25.32 3.66 7.11
C GLY A 232 24.87 2.75 8.25
N THR A 233 24.46 3.40 9.33
CA THR A 233 23.79 2.78 10.48
C THR A 233 22.36 2.40 10.12
N LYS A 234 21.75 1.52 10.93
CA LYS A 234 20.33 1.17 10.79
C LYS A 234 19.44 2.41 10.85
N GLU A 235 19.74 3.33 11.76
CA GLU A 235 18.97 4.55 12.00
C GLU A 235 19.04 5.48 10.77
N GLU A 236 20.23 5.70 10.21
CA GLU A 236 20.42 6.49 8.99
C GLU A 236 19.70 5.87 7.79
N LEU A 237 19.77 4.55 7.63
CA LEU A 237 19.04 3.84 6.57
C LEU A 237 17.53 3.95 6.75
N THR A 238 17.03 3.85 7.99
CA THR A 238 15.62 4.00 8.30
C THR A 238 15.12 5.39 7.93
N GLU A 239 15.82 6.44 8.36
CA GLU A 239 15.48 7.83 8.04
C GLU A 239 15.46 8.07 6.53
N LYS A 240 16.47 7.56 5.81
CA LYS A 240 16.55 7.68 4.35
C LYS A 240 15.41 6.96 3.63
N PHE A 241 15.08 5.75 4.07
CA PHE A 241 13.97 4.98 3.49
C PHE A 241 12.63 5.67 3.74
N GLU A 242 12.46 6.20 4.94
CA GLU A 242 11.28 6.98 5.32
C GLU A 242 11.12 8.26 4.50
N GLU A 243 12.21 8.99 4.24
CA GLU A 243 12.22 10.20 3.39
C GLU A 243 11.83 9.87 1.94
N VAL A 244 12.47 8.86 1.35
CA VAL A 244 12.19 8.43 -0.03
C VAL A 244 10.74 7.95 -0.16
N PHE A 245 10.28 7.14 0.79
CA PHE A 245 8.91 6.65 0.80
C PHE A 245 7.89 7.79 0.91
N ASP A 246 8.14 8.78 1.77
CA ASP A 246 7.27 9.95 1.90
C ASP A 246 7.26 10.77 0.62
N LYS A 247 8.40 10.96 -0.02
CA LYS A 247 8.49 11.65 -1.31
C LYS A 247 7.66 10.93 -2.38
N HIS A 248 7.78 9.60 -2.48
CA HIS A 248 7.00 8.81 -3.44
C HIS A 248 5.50 8.87 -3.14
N THR A 249 5.12 8.75 -1.86
CA THR A 249 3.72 8.80 -1.41
C THR A 249 3.09 10.16 -1.69
N ASN A 250 3.76 11.23 -1.30
CA ASN A 250 3.28 12.61 -1.53
C ASN A 250 3.19 12.95 -3.02
N THR A 251 4.15 12.48 -3.82
CA THR A 251 4.10 12.66 -5.28
C THR A 251 2.91 11.92 -5.89
N THR A 252 2.71 10.67 -5.52
CA THR A 252 1.59 9.84 -6.01
C THR A 252 0.25 10.46 -5.65
N LEU A 253 0.07 10.87 -4.38
CA LEU A 253 -1.15 11.54 -3.93
C LEU A 253 -1.34 12.87 -4.67
N GLY A 254 -0.30 13.68 -4.80
CA GLY A 254 -0.37 14.97 -5.48
C GLY A 254 -0.69 14.89 -6.97
N LEU A 255 -0.44 13.75 -7.61
CA LEU A 255 -0.79 13.49 -9.01
C LEU A 255 -2.16 12.82 -9.18
N LEU A 256 -2.56 11.91 -8.27
CA LEU A 256 -3.79 11.11 -8.41
C LEU A 256 -4.97 11.61 -7.56
N ALA A 257 -4.68 12.17 -6.39
CA ALA A 257 -5.66 12.54 -5.37
C ALA A 257 -5.70 14.05 -5.12
N ALA A 258 -5.16 14.86 -6.04
CA ALA A 258 -5.08 16.31 -5.89
C ALA A 258 -6.45 16.91 -5.53
N ARG A 259 -6.46 17.80 -4.52
CA ARG A 259 -7.65 18.48 -3.97
C ARG A 259 -8.62 17.61 -3.19
N LEU A 260 -8.39 16.30 -3.08
CA LEU A 260 -9.17 15.47 -2.16
C LEU A 260 -8.82 15.81 -0.71
N PRO A 261 -9.79 15.82 0.23
CA PRO A 261 -9.51 15.99 1.63
C PRO A 261 -8.70 14.82 2.21
N ILE A 262 -7.88 15.11 3.21
CA ILE A 262 -7.06 14.11 3.92
C ILE A 262 -7.51 14.08 5.38
N PHE A 263 -7.76 12.88 5.88
CA PHE A 263 -8.07 12.62 7.27
C PHE A 263 -7.02 11.70 7.91
N GLU A 264 -6.69 11.96 9.16
CA GLU A 264 -5.96 11.02 10.01
C GLU A 264 -6.93 10.37 10.99
N ILE A 265 -6.91 9.03 11.04
CA ILE A 265 -7.63 8.24 12.03
C ILE A 265 -6.60 7.64 12.99
N ASP A 266 -6.67 8.06 14.24
CA ASP A 266 -5.83 7.55 15.31
C ASP A 266 -6.58 6.46 16.10
N LEU A 267 -6.11 5.21 15.94
CA LEU A 267 -6.59 4.00 16.61
C LEU A 267 -5.61 3.53 17.70
N THR A 268 -4.77 4.42 18.23
CA THR A 268 -3.82 4.07 19.30
C THR A 268 -4.49 3.84 20.65
N ASP A 269 -5.57 4.57 20.92
CA ASP A 269 -6.45 4.37 22.07
C ASP A 269 -7.69 3.58 21.64
N ASN A 270 -7.91 2.40 22.25
CA ASN A 270 -9.08 1.56 21.96
C ASN A 270 -10.40 2.19 22.44
N ILE A 271 -10.34 3.25 23.25
CA ILE A 271 -11.51 3.92 23.83
C ILE A 271 -11.82 5.20 23.05
N ASN A 272 -10.79 5.99 22.72
CA ASN A 272 -10.93 7.30 22.11
C ASN A 272 -10.36 7.32 20.69
N ILE A 273 -11.18 6.90 19.71
CA ILE A 273 -10.82 7.06 18.30
C ILE A 273 -10.87 8.54 17.94
N LYS A 274 -9.74 9.09 17.50
CA LYS A 274 -9.63 10.49 17.07
C LYS A 274 -9.56 10.57 15.55
N VAL A 275 -10.44 11.38 14.96
CA VAL A 275 -10.39 11.72 13.54
C VAL A 275 -9.98 13.19 13.41
N THR A 276 -8.91 13.45 12.66
CA THR A 276 -8.37 14.81 12.45
C THR A 276 -8.35 15.12 10.96
N SER A 277 -8.94 16.23 10.54
CA SER A 277 -8.75 16.73 9.18
C SER A 277 -7.36 17.35 9.05
N LEU A 278 -6.59 16.92 8.05
CA LEU A 278 -5.26 17.44 7.76
C LEU A 278 -5.27 18.47 6.62
N GLY A 279 -6.46 18.82 6.10
CA GLY A 279 -6.64 19.70 4.95
C GLY A 279 -6.90 18.92 3.67
N VAL A 280 -6.29 19.35 2.56
CA VAL A 280 -6.47 18.76 1.22
C VAL A 280 -5.13 18.40 0.61
N VAL A 281 -5.11 17.36 -0.24
CA VAL A 281 -3.94 16.97 -1.02
C VAL A 281 -3.54 18.12 -1.94
N LYS A 282 -2.29 18.58 -1.79
CA LYS A 282 -1.73 19.62 -2.66
C LYS A 282 -1.38 19.02 -4.03
N PRO A 283 -1.74 19.69 -5.14
CA PRO A 283 -1.31 19.26 -6.46
C PRO A 283 0.21 19.36 -6.57
N VAL A 284 0.81 18.42 -7.28
CA VAL A 284 2.23 18.50 -7.66
C VAL A 284 2.31 19.05 -9.08
N HIS A 285 3.09 20.11 -9.27
CA HIS A 285 3.30 20.70 -10.58
C HIS A 285 4.43 19.96 -11.30
N LYS A 286 4.15 19.51 -12.53
CA LYS A 286 5.21 19.02 -13.41
C LYS A 286 6.21 20.15 -13.65
N SER A 287 7.50 19.86 -13.50
CA SER A 287 8.54 20.77 -13.96
C SER A 287 8.38 20.87 -15.48
N ALA A 288 8.20 22.08 -16.00
CA ALA A 288 8.18 22.32 -17.44
C ALA A 288 9.55 22.03 -18.08
#